data_AF-A0A3B4ALV2-F1
#
_entry.id   AF-A0A3B4ALV2-F1
#
_cell.length_a   1.000
_cell.length_b   1.000
_cell.length_c   1.000
_cell.angle_alpha   90.00
_cell.angle_beta   90.00
_cell.angle_gamma   90.00
#
_symmetry.space_group_name_H-M   'P 1'
#
loop_
_entity.id
_entity.type
_entity.pdbx_description
1 polymer ?
#
loop_
_entity_poly.entity_id
_entity_poly.type
_entity_poly.pdbx_seq_one_letter_code
_entity_poly.pdbx_strand_id
1 'polypeptide(L)'
;MTTILGISMISAEGYKSRHSQPECGYAVEPSRWTEYSIHTMDPDNLELTFEFFEEDLGEHVVQGDMHPGYVGTACLLSSLFLESGKDIGVVTLPIMGRNSRQTIGKVKVDFLVIRPIRGLQCDMRSSFAKYWKKRSTLDVGHRGAGSTHSDKHHRIRENTIASFRSAAKNGAAYVEFDVHLSKDSVPIVYHDLTCCIATKKKKNDKTLELIEVPVKDLTFDQLQLLKIFQAMPENVGFNIELKWISQMKNGSWEGNLSSYFNMNTFLDIILSCVLQKGADRRIVFSSFDPDICTMVRNKQNKYPILFLTQGICERYPELMDVRCQNTQIAISFAQSENILDLILISNPLWNRIHRNLFRSSFF
;
A
#
# COMPACT_ATOMS: atom_id res chain seq x y z
N MET A 1 11.96 -0.71 25.88
CA MET A 1 11.95 0.26 24.77
C MET A 1 10.79 1.21 25.01
N THR A 2 10.98 2.50 24.77
CA THR A 2 9.93 3.51 24.96
C THR A 2 8.96 3.47 23.78
N THR A 3 7.66 3.57 24.04
CA THR A 3 6.65 3.80 23.01
C THR A 3 6.91 5.12 22.29
N ILE A 4 6.87 5.12 20.96
CA ILE A 4 7.09 6.31 20.14
C ILE A 4 5.80 6.62 19.40
N LEU A 5 5.34 7.87 19.51
CA LEU A 5 4.23 8.43 18.75
C LEU A 5 4.79 9.44 17.73
N GLY A 6 4.41 9.28 16.47
CA GLY A 6 4.61 10.28 15.42
C GLY A 6 3.27 10.74 14.88
N ILE A 7 3.13 12.04 14.62
CA ILE A 7 1.91 12.64 14.05
C ILE A 7 2.30 13.38 12.76
N SER A 8 1.50 13.22 11.72
CA SER A 8 1.65 13.90 10.43
C SER A 8 0.32 14.50 10.02
N MET A 9 0.31 15.79 9.70
CA MET A 9 -0.81 16.41 8.99
C MET A 9 -0.49 16.44 7.50
N ILE A 10 -1.37 15.88 6.68
CA ILE A 10 -1.12 15.69 5.24
C ILE A 10 -2.21 16.41 4.44
N SER A 11 -1.79 17.01 3.33
CA SER A 11 -2.65 17.74 2.40
C SER A 11 -2.07 17.70 0.97
N ALA A 12 -2.83 18.22 0.02
CA ALA A 12 -2.34 18.48 -1.33
C ALA A 12 -1.27 19.59 -1.39
N GLU A 13 -1.04 20.37 -0.34
CA GLU A 13 -0.02 21.43 -0.35
C GLU A 13 1.32 20.94 0.23
N GLY A 14 1.33 19.74 0.82
CA GLY A 14 2.49 19.14 1.47
C GLY A 14 2.09 18.39 2.74
N TYR A 15 3.10 18.03 3.52
CA TYR A 15 2.94 17.41 4.83
C TYR A 15 3.72 18.21 5.90
N LYS A 16 3.24 18.18 7.15
CA LYS A 16 3.95 18.72 8.33
C LYS A 16 4.23 17.58 9.30
N SER A 17 5.51 17.41 9.70
CA SER A 17 6.02 16.16 10.33
C SER A 17 6.40 16.24 11.82
N ARG A 18 5.95 15.20 12.55
CA ARG A 18 6.56 14.28 13.55
C ARG A 18 7.03 14.66 14.96
N HIS A 19 7.36 15.90 15.35
CA HIS A 19 7.84 16.11 16.74
C HIS A 19 7.26 17.29 17.51
N SER A 20 6.43 18.11 16.87
CA SER A 20 5.80 19.24 17.53
C SER A 20 4.50 19.58 16.81
N GLN A 21 3.42 18.91 17.21
CA GLN A 21 2.15 19.62 17.15
C GLN A 21 2.23 20.76 18.17
N PRO A 22 1.65 21.94 17.89
CA PRO A 22 1.35 22.91 18.93
C PRO A 22 0.61 22.21 20.08
N GLU A 23 0.65 22.79 21.26
CA GLU A 23 0.02 22.22 22.45
C GLU A 23 -1.47 21.88 22.22
N CYS A 24 -2.17 22.71 21.44
CA CYS A 24 -3.58 22.51 21.04
C CYS A 24 -3.76 21.92 19.62
N GLY A 25 -2.70 21.38 19.02
CA GLY A 25 -2.74 20.77 17.69
C GLY A 25 -2.87 21.75 16.52
N TYR A 26 -3.35 21.24 15.39
CA TYR A 26 -3.69 22.01 14.19
C TYR A 26 -5.17 21.85 13.87
N ALA A 27 -5.79 22.89 13.31
CA ALA A 27 -7.15 22.80 12.79
C ALA A 27 -7.24 21.72 11.69
N VAL A 28 -8.16 20.77 11.86
CA VAL A 28 -8.45 19.73 10.87
C VAL A 28 -9.49 20.26 9.88
N GLU A 29 -9.01 20.77 8.75
CA GLU A 29 -9.85 21.22 7.64
C GLU A 29 -10.32 20.02 6.78
N PRO A 30 -11.45 20.11 6.06
CA PRO A 30 -11.96 19.01 5.21
C PRO A 30 -11.00 18.51 4.13
N SER A 31 -10.04 19.35 3.71
CA SER A 31 -9.02 19.03 2.70
C SER A 31 -7.77 18.37 3.28
N ARG A 32 -7.72 18.15 4.60
CA ARG A 32 -6.57 17.62 5.33
C ARG A 32 -6.96 16.40 6.14
N TRP A 33 -6.00 15.53 6.40
CA TRP A 33 -6.16 14.47 7.40
C TRP A 33 -4.92 14.37 8.27
N THR A 34 -5.11 13.74 9.44
CA THR A 34 -4.05 13.50 10.41
C THR A 34 -3.77 12.02 10.49
N GLU A 35 -2.51 11.64 10.31
CA GLU A 35 -2.03 10.28 10.52
C GLU A 35 -1.18 10.22 11.78
N TYR A 36 -1.39 9.19 12.60
CA TYR A 36 -0.58 8.90 13.76
C TYR A 36 0.03 7.50 13.63
N SER A 37 1.31 7.41 13.96
CA SER A 37 2.08 6.17 13.92
C SER A 37 2.61 5.89 15.32
N ILE A 38 2.25 4.75 15.87
CA ILE A 38 2.66 4.32 17.21
C ILE A 38 3.52 3.07 17.07
N HIS A 39 4.74 3.15 17.56
CA HIS A 39 5.63 1.99 17.71
C HIS A 39 5.72 1.63 19.18
N THR A 40 5.21 0.45 19.53
CA THR A 40 5.21 -0.07 20.91
C THR A 40 5.58 -1.55 20.93
N MET A 41 6.24 -1.97 22.01
CA MET A 41 6.47 -3.38 22.32
C MET A 41 5.39 -3.97 23.23
N ASP A 42 4.50 -3.12 23.74
CA ASP A 42 3.38 -3.46 24.61
C ASP A 42 2.09 -2.89 23.99
N PRO A 43 1.58 -3.51 22.90
CA PRO A 43 0.38 -3.04 22.23
C PRO A 43 -0.88 -3.26 23.07
N ASP A 44 -0.85 -4.20 24.02
CA ASP A 44 -2.00 -4.54 24.86
C ASP A 44 -2.28 -3.46 25.91
N ASN A 45 -1.28 -2.65 26.25
CA ASN A 45 -1.37 -1.56 27.22
C ASN A 45 -1.27 -0.17 26.55
N LEU A 46 -1.89 -0.01 25.38
CA LEU A 46 -1.90 1.25 24.65
C LEU A 46 -3.24 1.97 24.80
N GLU A 47 -3.16 3.21 25.27
CA GLU A 47 -4.26 4.18 25.25
C GLU A 47 -3.87 5.37 24.37
N LEU A 48 -4.76 5.77 23.47
CA LEU A 48 -4.63 6.99 22.67
C LEU A 48 -5.78 7.94 23.01
N THR A 49 -5.41 9.11 23.50
CA THR A 49 -6.35 10.17 23.89
C THR A 49 -6.40 11.23 22.80
N PHE A 50 -7.61 11.57 22.36
CA PHE A 50 -7.87 12.67 21.43
C PHE A 50 -8.53 13.81 22.22
N GLU A 51 -7.82 14.92 22.34
CA GLU A 51 -8.33 16.14 22.97
C GLU A 51 -8.82 17.10 21.89
N PHE A 52 -10.00 17.68 22.09
CA PHE A 52 -10.65 18.58 21.14
C PHE A 52 -10.69 20.00 21.70
N PHE A 53 -10.31 20.96 20.87
CA PHE A 53 -10.24 22.38 21.20
C PHE A 53 -11.10 23.19 20.21
N GLU A 54 -11.68 24.30 20.68
CA GLU A 54 -12.29 25.31 19.83
C GLU A 54 -11.22 26.10 19.07
N GLU A 55 -11.50 26.47 17.82
CA GLU A 55 -10.57 27.18 16.93
C GLU A 55 -10.27 28.61 17.41
N ASP A 56 -11.23 29.28 18.03
CA ASP A 56 -11.05 30.57 18.67
C ASP A 56 -10.45 30.40 20.08
N LEU A 57 -9.14 30.16 20.12
CA LEU A 57 -8.36 30.04 21.36
C LEU A 57 -8.22 31.38 22.12
N GLY A 58 -8.87 32.45 21.66
CA GLY A 58 -8.79 33.79 22.22
C GLY A 58 -9.37 33.94 23.63
N GLU A 59 -10.29 33.05 24.03
CA GLU A 59 -10.85 33.02 25.37
C GLU A 59 -10.80 31.61 26.00
N HIS A 60 -10.61 31.56 27.32
CA HIS A 60 -10.77 30.31 28.05
C HIS A 60 -12.26 30.00 28.12
N VAL A 61 -12.68 28.85 27.59
CA VAL A 61 -14.08 28.40 27.63
C VAL A 61 -14.58 28.34 29.08
N VAL A 62 -13.69 28.04 30.04
CA VAL A 62 -13.95 28.17 31.48
C VAL A 62 -12.69 28.66 32.22
N GLN A 63 -12.88 29.50 33.24
CA GLN A 63 -11.80 30.01 34.10
C GLN A 63 -11.13 28.84 34.88
N GLY A 64 -9.84 28.58 34.62
CA GLY A 64 -9.06 27.50 35.25
C GLY A 64 -8.58 26.38 34.33
N ASP A 65 -8.81 26.49 33.01
CA ASP A 65 -8.17 25.58 32.05
C ASP A 65 -6.66 25.73 31.99
N MET A 66 -5.96 24.59 31.81
CA MET A 66 -4.53 24.62 31.47
C MET A 66 -4.32 25.18 30.06
N HIS A 67 -5.28 24.96 29.15
CA HIS A 67 -5.25 25.38 27.75
C HIS A 67 -6.58 26.03 27.34
N PRO A 68 -6.57 27.20 26.70
CA PRO A 68 -7.80 27.83 26.21
C PRO A 68 -8.51 26.92 25.18
N GLY A 69 -9.83 27.01 25.09
CA GLY A 69 -10.59 26.31 24.06
C GLY A 69 -10.91 24.82 24.31
N TYR A 70 -10.47 24.17 25.39
CA TYR A 70 -10.69 22.72 25.57
C TYR A 70 -12.19 22.35 25.73
N VAL A 71 -12.67 21.47 24.84
CA VAL A 71 -14.09 21.12 24.72
C VAL A 71 -14.40 19.74 25.31
N GLY A 72 -13.52 18.77 25.07
CA GLY A 72 -13.76 17.38 25.45
C GLY A 72 -12.73 16.42 24.91
N THR A 73 -12.93 15.14 25.23
CA THR A 73 -11.97 14.07 24.94
C THR A 73 -12.65 12.82 24.39
N ALA A 74 -11.95 12.12 23.49
CA ALA A 74 -12.24 10.74 23.13
C ALA A 74 -11.04 9.85 23.45
N CYS A 75 -11.28 8.63 23.93
CA CYS A 75 -10.22 7.69 24.29
C CYS A 75 -10.35 6.41 23.46
N LEU A 76 -9.24 6.01 22.83
CA LEU A 76 -9.09 4.76 22.10
C LEU A 76 -8.19 3.82 22.91
N LEU A 77 -8.77 2.74 23.41
CA LEU A 77 -8.03 1.65 24.03
C LEU A 77 -7.65 0.59 23.00
N SER A 78 -6.47 0.01 23.15
CA SER A 78 -5.99 -1.07 22.27
C SER A 78 -6.91 -2.29 22.22
N SER A 79 -7.62 -2.57 23.31
CA SER A 79 -8.61 -3.65 23.39
C SER A 79 -9.66 -3.56 22.28
N LEU A 80 -10.02 -2.36 21.82
CA LEU A 80 -11.02 -2.15 20.76
C LEU A 80 -10.65 -2.82 19.43
N PHE A 81 -9.36 -2.88 19.09
CA PHE A 81 -8.90 -3.57 17.89
C PHE A 81 -8.29 -4.94 18.19
N LEU A 82 -7.67 -5.14 19.36
CA LEU A 82 -7.11 -6.44 19.76
C LEU A 82 -8.19 -7.51 19.95
N GLU A 83 -9.26 -7.20 20.69
CA GLU A 83 -10.36 -8.15 20.93
C GLU A 83 -11.16 -8.43 19.66
N SER A 84 -11.23 -7.46 18.75
CA SER A 84 -11.89 -7.64 17.45
C SER A 84 -11.16 -8.65 16.55
N GLY A 85 -9.87 -8.91 16.81
CA GLY A 85 -8.99 -9.72 15.98
C GLY A 85 -8.74 -9.12 14.58
N LYS A 86 -9.17 -7.88 14.32
CA LYS A 86 -8.98 -7.20 13.04
C LYS A 86 -7.72 -6.34 13.09
N ASP A 87 -6.97 -6.39 12.00
CA ASP A 87 -5.77 -5.57 11.83
C ASP A 87 -6.04 -4.26 11.09
N ILE A 88 -7.23 -4.11 10.52
CA ILE A 88 -7.66 -2.91 9.81
C ILE A 88 -9.13 -2.68 10.08
N GLY A 89 -9.53 -1.41 10.23
CA GLY A 89 -10.92 -1.06 10.40
C GLY A 89 -11.14 0.39 10.82
N VAL A 90 -12.38 0.67 11.18
CA VAL A 90 -12.83 2.01 11.61
C VAL A 90 -13.48 1.86 12.98
N VAL A 91 -13.03 2.66 13.95
CA VAL A 91 -13.65 2.79 15.28
C VAL A 91 -14.35 4.13 15.36
N THR A 92 -15.55 4.16 15.93
CA THR A 92 -16.27 5.42 16.22
C THR A 92 -16.29 5.62 17.73
N LEU A 93 -15.68 6.70 18.19
CA LEU A 93 -15.56 7.03 19.61
C LEU A 93 -16.46 8.22 19.94
N PRO A 94 -17.18 8.20 21.06
CA PRO A 94 -17.90 9.38 21.55
C PRO A 94 -16.90 10.43 22.05
N ILE A 95 -17.16 11.69 21.72
CA ILE A 95 -16.44 12.82 22.32
C ILE A 95 -17.19 13.17 23.61
N MET A 96 -16.55 12.92 24.74
CA MET A 96 -17.10 13.19 26.06
C MET A 96 -16.88 14.67 26.39
N GLY A 97 -17.97 15.40 26.59
CA GLY A 97 -17.93 16.80 27.01
C GLY A 97 -17.39 16.92 28.43
N ARG A 98 -16.66 18.01 28.69
CA ARG A 98 -15.93 18.25 29.94
C ARG A 98 -16.78 18.16 31.22
N ASN A 99 -17.95 18.80 31.25
CA ASN A 99 -18.67 19.06 32.50
C ASN A 99 -19.97 18.26 32.68
N SER A 100 -20.50 17.64 31.62
CA SER A 100 -21.86 17.09 31.63
C SER A 100 -21.96 15.56 31.56
N ARG A 101 -20.82 14.83 31.50
CA ARG A 101 -20.80 13.40 31.09
C ARG A 101 -21.62 13.14 29.81
N GLN A 102 -21.89 14.19 29.04
CA GLN A 102 -22.71 14.14 27.85
C GLN A 102 -21.80 13.98 26.65
N THR A 103 -22.19 13.10 25.74
CA THR A 103 -21.55 13.00 24.44
C THR A 103 -21.90 14.24 23.62
N ILE A 104 -20.89 15.03 23.25
CA ILE A 104 -21.05 16.25 22.45
C ILE A 104 -20.83 16.01 20.96
N GLY A 105 -20.29 14.85 20.59
CA GLY A 105 -20.01 14.48 19.22
C GLY A 105 -19.41 13.08 19.11
N LYS A 106 -18.88 12.76 17.94
CA LYS A 106 -18.17 11.51 17.70
C LYS A 106 -16.98 11.75 16.79
N VAL A 107 -15.89 11.01 17.01
CA VAL A 107 -14.74 10.95 16.13
C VAL A 107 -14.65 9.57 15.51
N LYS A 108 -14.32 9.50 14.22
CA LYS A 108 -14.02 8.25 13.52
C LYS A 108 -12.51 8.11 13.38
N VAL A 109 -12.02 6.91 13.66
CA VAL A 109 -10.61 6.56 13.69
C VAL A 109 -10.42 5.34 12.79
N ASP A 110 -9.80 5.55 11.64
CA ASP A 110 -9.29 4.46 10.80
C ASP A 110 -7.97 3.94 11.39
N PHE A 111 -7.82 2.63 11.53
CA PHE A 111 -6.63 2.02 12.12
C PHE A 111 -6.04 0.92 11.24
N LEU A 112 -4.71 0.77 11.33
CA LEU A 112 -3.93 -0.30 10.71
C LEU A 112 -2.90 -0.83 11.71
N VAL A 113 -3.02 -2.10 12.10
CA VAL A 113 -2.11 -2.77 13.04
C VAL A 113 -1.08 -3.57 12.27
N ILE A 114 0.18 -3.13 12.34
CA ILE A 114 1.30 -3.78 11.66
C ILE A 114 2.05 -4.67 12.64
N ARG A 115 2.13 -5.98 12.35
CA ARG A 115 2.87 -6.94 13.18
C ARG A 115 4.25 -7.28 12.59
N PRO A 116 5.25 -7.57 13.43
CA PRO A 116 6.55 -8.03 12.95
C PRO A 116 6.43 -9.41 12.30
N ILE A 117 7.23 -9.65 11.25
CA ILE A 117 7.33 -10.96 10.61
C ILE A 117 8.01 -11.93 11.57
N ARG A 118 7.32 -13.03 11.94
CA ARG A 118 7.87 -14.02 12.88
C ARG A 118 9.09 -14.73 12.30
N GLY A 119 10.15 -14.85 13.09
CA GLY A 119 11.37 -15.59 12.73
C GLY A 119 12.28 -14.87 11.73
N LEU A 120 11.93 -13.66 11.30
CA LEU A 120 12.77 -12.84 10.43
C LEU A 120 13.55 -11.82 11.26
N GLN A 121 14.87 -11.82 11.13
CA GLN A 121 15.72 -10.79 11.73
C GLN A 121 16.13 -9.76 10.68
N CYS A 122 15.75 -8.51 10.90
CA CYS A 122 16.13 -7.36 10.08
C CYS A 122 17.29 -6.62 10.76
N ASP A 123 18.52 -7.10 10.58
CA ASP A 123 19.73 -6.62 11.28
C ASP A 123 20.36 -5.34 10.69
N MET A 124 19.75 -4.76 9.65
CA MET A 124 20.24 -3.59 8.89
C MET A 124 21.60 -3.81 8.20
N ARG A 125 22.17 -5.03 8.20
CA ARG A 125 23.53 -5.29 7.66
C ARG A 125 23.65 -4.94 6.18
N SER A 126 22.56 -5.12 5.43
CA SER A 126 22.43 -4.67 4.04
C SER A 126 21.07 -3.98 3.87
N SER A 127 21.07 -2.66 3.76
CA SER A 127 19.86 -1.85 3.56
C SER A 127 19.95 -1.00 2.30
N PHE A 128 18.99 -1.18 1.40
CA PHE A 128 18.76 -0.35 0.23
C PHE A 128 17.49 0.50 0.37
N ALA A 129 16.85 0.51 1.54
CA ALA A 129 15.59 1.20 1.78
C ALA A 129 15.66 2.72 1.49
N LYS A 130 16.84 3.33 1.62
CA LYS A 130 17.12 4.74 1.28
C LYS A 130 18.12 4.90 0.14
N TYR A 131 18.39 3.84 -0.63
CA TYR A 131 19.43 3.88 -1.66
C TYR A 131 18.93 4.53 -2.95
N TRP A 132 19.15 5.85 -3.07
CA TRP A 132 18.93 6.58 -4.31
C TRP A 132 20.18 7.35 -4.76
N LYS A 133 21.02 6.72 -5.59
CA LYS A 133 22.03 7.44 -6.36
C LYS A 133 21.40 8.10 -7.58
N LYS A 134 21.63 9.40 -7.75
CA LYS A 134 21.33 10.15 -8.97
C LYS A 134 21.90 9.39 -10.17
N ARG A 135 21.04 9.03 -11.11
CA ARG A 135 21.37 8.18 -12.27
C ARG A 135 20.49 8.55 -13.47
N SER A 136 20.85 8.03 -14.64
CA SER A 136 19.99 8.06 -15.83
C SER A 136 18.73 7.22 -15.62
N THR A 137 17.70 7.47 -16.44
CA THR A 137 16.50 6.65 -16.47
C THR A 137 16.83 5.17 -16.69
N LEU A 138 16.04 4.29 -16.07
CA LEU A 138 16.19 2.84 -16.19
C LEU A 138 15.04 2.30 -17.03
N ASP A 139 15.36 1.43 -17.98
CA ASP A 139 14.35 0.68 -18.72
C ASP A 139 13.89 -0.52 -17.90
N VAL A 140 12.57 -0.59 -17.70
CA VAL A 140 11.90 -1.65 -16.94
C VAL A 140 10.95 -2.38 -17.88
N GLY A 141 11.12 -3.70 -18.01
CA GLY A 141 10.18 -4.53 -18.76
C GLY A 141 8.89 -4.73 -17.96
N HIS A 142 7.86 -3.94 -18.24
CA HIS A 142 6.53 -4.06 -17.64
C HIS A 142 5.92 -5.43 -17.94
N ARG A 143 5.71 -6.23 -16.89
CA ARG A 143 5.33 -7.65 -16.97
C ARG A 143 6.21 -8.46 -17.93
N GLY A 144 7.48 -8.08 -18.02
CA GLY A 144 8.44 -8.57 -19.00
C GLY A 144 8.39 -7.81 -20.33
N ALA A 145 8.37 -8.53 -21.44
CA ALA A 145 8.24 -7.98 -22.80
C ALA A 145 7.02 -8.56 -23.53
N GLY A 146 6.01 -8.99 -22.76
CA GLY A 146 4.76 -9.54 -23.29
C GLY A 146 3.68 -8.48 -23.46
N SER A 147 2.67 -8.76 -24.28
CA SER A 147 1.47 -7.94 -24.42
C SER A 147 0.23 -8.82 -24.28
N THR A 148 -0.82 -8.32 -23.61
CA THR A 148 -2.10 -9.02 -23.44
C THR A 148 -3.03 -8.86 -24.66
N HIS A 149 -2.80 -7.83 -25.50
CA HIS A 149 -3.80 -7.38 -26.50
C HIS A 149 -3.29 -7.20 -27.93
N SER A 150 -2.07 -7.62 -28.28
CA SER A 150 -1.61 -7.49 -29.67
C SER A 150 -2.14 -8.63 -30.56
N ASP A 151 -3.19 -8.34 -31.35
CA ASP A 151 -3.72 -9.20 -32.44
C ASP A 151 -2.70 -9.52 -33.55
N LYS A 152 -1.49 -8.95 -33.48
CA LYS A 152 -0.43 -9.16 -34.48
C LYS A 152 0.91 -9.45 -33.80
N HIS A 153 1.33 -10.71 -33.91
CA HIS A 153 2.72 -11.19 -33.91
C HIS A 153 3.57 -11.27 -32.62
N HIS A 154 3.08 -10.94 -31.42
CA HIS A 154 3.84 -11.25 -30.20
C HIS A 154 3.46 -12.61 -29.59
N ARG A 155 4.41 -13.57 -29.67
CA ARG A 155 4.27 -14.96 -29.17
C ARG A 155 4.47 -15.12 -27.65
N ILE A 156 4.81 -14.05 -26.93
CA ILE A 156 5.27 -14.14 -25.54
C ILE A 156 4.23 -13.50 -24.64
N ARG A 157 3.60 -14.31 -23.78
CA ARG A 157 2.62 -13.88 -22.78
C ARG A 157 3.28 -13.08 -21.65
N GLU A 158 2.66 -12.01 -21.21
CA GLU A 158 3.08 -11.23 -20.04
C GLU A 158 3.19 -12.09 -18.78
N ASN A 159 3.96 -11.62 -17.80
CA ASN A 159 4.11 -12.30 -16.50
C ASN A 159 4.62 -13.76 -16.62
N THR A 160 5.39 -14.06 -17.68
CA THR A 160 6.03 -15.37 -17.89
C THR A 160 7.55 -15.30 -17.86
N ILE A 161 8.22 -16.39 -17.48
CA ILE A 161 9.69 -16.51 -17.54
C ILE A 161 10.23 -16.15 -18.95
N ALA A 162 9.50 -16.53 -20.01
CA ALA A 162 9.88 -16.18 -21.38
C ALA A 162 9.84 -14.66 -21.62
N SER A 163 8.80 -13.97 -21.12
CA SER A 163 8.68 -12.50 -21.21
C SER A 163 9.81 -11.79 -20.47
N PHE A 164 10.14 -12.27 -19.26
CA PHE A 164 11.21 -11.68 -18.45
C PHE A 164 12.58 -11.88 -19.09
N ARG A 165 12.87 -13.08 -19.61
CA ARG A 165 14.10 -13.37 -20.34
C ARG A 165 14.22 -12.54 -21.62
N SER A 166 13.10 -12.33 -22.32
CA SER A 166 13.07 -11.46 -23.50
C SER A 166 13.40 -10.01 -23.15
N ALA A 167 12.77 -9.44 -22.11
CA ALA A 167 13.08 -8.09 -21.64
C ALA A 167 14.56 -7.96 -21.25
N ALA A 168 15.09 -8.92 -20.47
CA ALA A 168 16.50 -8.94 -20.08
C ALA A 168 17.45 -9.01 -21.29
N LYS A 169 17.15 -9.85 -22.28
CA LYS A 169 17.96 -9.96 -23.52
C LYS A 169 17.97 -8.65 -24.32
N ASN A 170 16.90 -7.86 -24.24
CA ASN A 170 16.78 -6.56 -24.89
C ASN A 170 17.32 -5.40 -24.03
N GLY A 171 18.06 -5.69 -22.95
CA GLY A 171 18.78 -4.68 -22.17
C GLY A 171 17.99 -4.07 -21.01
N ALA A 172 16.80 -4.59 -20.68
CA ALA A 172 16.03 -4.10 -19.54
C ALA A 172 16.85 -4.26 -18.24
N ALA A 173 16.99 -3.18 -17.48
CA ALA A 173 17.71 -3.18 -16.22
C ALA A 173 16.91 -3.89 -15.12
N TYR A 174 15.58 -3.80 -15.20
CA TYR A 174 14.64 -4.47 -14.34
C TYR A 174 13.55 -5.16 -15.15
N VAL A 175 12.97 -6.22 -14.59
CA VAL A 175 11.66 -6.71 -15.00
C VAL A 175 10.66 -6.41 -13.89
N GLU A 176 9.51 -5.88 -14.26
CA GLU A 176 8.38 -5.68 -13.38
C GLU A 176 7.42 -6.88 -13.53
N PHE A 177 6.81 -7.28 -12.41
CA PHE A 177 5.76 -8.28 -12.39
C PHE A 177 4.89 -8.15 -11.14
N ASP A 178 3.63 -8.53 -11.31
CA ASP A 178 2.61 -8.50 -10.27
C ASP A 178 2.63 -9.76 -9.42
N VAL A 179 2.55 -9.60 -8.10
CA VAL A 179 2.49 -10.71 -7.15
C VAL A 179 1.21 -10.63 -6.33
N HIS A 180 0.52 -11.77 -6.25
CA HIS A 180 -0.49 -12.03 -5.25
C HIS A 180 -0.31 -13.43 -4.62
N LEU A 181 -1.19 -13.84 -3.69
CA LEU A 181 -1.27 -15.19 -3.15
C LEU A 181 -2.41 -16.02 -3.78
N SER A 182 -2.13 -17.30 -3.95
CA SER A 182 -3.15 -18.33 -4.16
C SER A 182 -3.93 -18.61 -2.85
N LYS A 183 -5.03 -19.38 -2.96
CA LYS A 183 -5.85 -19.83 -1.83
C LYS A 183 -5.06 -20.53 -0.73
N ASP A 184 -4.10 -21.35 -1.13
CA ASP A 184 -3.18 -22.09 -0.26
C ASP A 184 -1.95 -21.26 0.15
N SER A 185 -2.05 -19.93 0.05
CA SER A 185 -1.06 -18.99 0.58
C SER A 185 0.32 -19.10 -0.08
N VAL A 186 0.34 -19.40 -1.38
CA VAL A 186 1.57 -19.46 -2.18
C VAL A 186 1.67 -18.21 -3.06
N PRO A 187 2.80 -17.50 -3.08
CA PRO A 187 3.01 -16.40 -4.02
C PRO A 187 2.92 -16.86 -5.47
N ILE A 188 2.19 -16.10 -6.27
CA ILE A 188 1.99 -16.30 -7.71
C ILE A 188 2.37 -15.02 -8.45
N VAL A 189 2.84 -15.15 -9.70
CA VAL A 189 3.03 -14.01 -10.59
C VAL A 189 1.83 -13.91 -11.54
N TYR A 190 0.96 -12.95 -11.28
CA TYR A 190 -0.29 -12.75 -12.03
C TYR A 190 -0.89 -11.39 -11.72
N HIS A 191 -1.37 -10.68 -12.74
CA HIS A 191 -1.86 -9.32 -12.61
C HIS A 191 -3.32 -9.23 -12.12
N ASP A 192 -4.24 -9.92 -12.79
CA ASP A 192 -5.66 -9.73 -12.54
C ASP A 192 -6.08 -10.38 -11.21
N LEU A 193 -7.01 -9.78 -10.48
CA LEU A 193 -7.53 -10.35 -9.23
C LEU A 193 -8.44 -11.55 -9.46
N THR A 194 -8.91 -11.71 -10.69
CA THR A 194 -9.82 -12.76 -11.16
C THR A 194 -9.22 -13.44 -12.39
N CYS A 195 -9.68 -14.66 -12.68
CA CYS A 195 -9.35 -15.35 -13.92
C CYS A 195 -10.57 -16.11 -14.45
N CYS A 196 -10.68 -16.22 -15.77
CA CYS A 196 -11.75 -17.00 -16.41
C CYS A 196 -11.37 -18.48 -16.46
N ILE A 197 -12.22 -19.34 -15.90
CA ILE A 197 -12.10 -20.80 -15.98
C ILE A 197 -13.19 -21.35 -16.89
N ALA A 198 -12.81 -22.21 -17.83
CA ALA A 198 -13.76 -22.94 -18.66
C ALA A 198 -14.34 -24.13 -17.89
N THR A 199 -15.65 -24.16 -17.69
CA THR A 199 -16.36 -25.30 -17.11
C THR A 199 -17.13 -26.08 -18.17
N LYS A 200 -17.18 -27.41 -18.04
CA LYS A 200 -17.99 -28.27 -18.93
C LYS A 200 -19.37 -28.46 -18.31
N LYS A 201 -20.45 -28.08 -19.02
CA LYS A 201 -21.81 -28.45 -18.62
C LYS A 201 -21.99 -29.97 -18.61
N LYS A 202 -22.78 -30.48 -17.65
CA LYS A 202 -23.19 -31.90 -17.64
C LYS A 202 -24.23 -32.14 -18.75
N LYS A 203 -23.90 -33.12 -19.61
CA LYS A 203 -24.67 -33.75 -20.70
C LYS A 203 -25.13 -32.82 -21.86
N ASN A 204 -24.42 -32.99 -22.98
CA ASN A 204 -24.82 -32.73 -24.38
C ASN A 204 -24.78 -31.32 -24.99
N ASP A 205 -24.11 -30.36 -24.37
CA ASP A 205 -23.81 -29.09 -25.05
C ASP A 205 -22.30 -28.83 -25.14
N LYS A 206 -21.79 -28.50 -26.34
CA LYS A 206 -20.36 -28.27 -26.62
C LYS A 206 -19.92 -26.84 -26.24
N THR A 207 -20.80 -26.06 -25.63
CA THR A 207 -20.53 -24.71 -25.16
C THR A 207 -19.71 -24.75 -23.88
N LEU A 208 -18.47 -24.24 -23.94
CA LEU A 208 -17.65 -23.97 -22.76
C LEU A 208 -18.18 -22.69 -22.12
N GLU A 209 -18.60 -22.77 -20.86
CA GLU A 209 -18.97 -21.59 -20.09
C GLU A 209 -17.72 -21.09 -19.37
N LEU A 210 -17.31 -19.86 -19.67
CA LEU A 210 -16.23 -19.17 -18.98
C LEU A 210 -16.81 -18.50 -17.74
N ILE A 211 -16.35 -18.92 -16.57
CA ILE A 211 -16.74 -18.33 -15.29
C ILE A 211 -15.55 -17.57 -14.75
N GLU A 212 -15.76 -16.31 -14.35
CA GLU A 212 -14.75 -15.49 -13.69
C GLU A 212 -14.66 -15.89 -12.20
N VAL A 213 -13.46 -16.29 -11.77
CA VAL A 213 -13.19 -16.78 -10.41
C VAL A 213 -12.06 -15.97 -9.80
N PRO A 214 -12.16 -15.52 -8.54
CA PRO A 214 -11.08 -14.82 -7.85
C PRO A 214 -9.84 -15.71 -7.73
N VAL A 215 -8.68 -15.14 -8.03
CA VAL A 215 -7.39 -15.86 -7.98
C VAL A 215 -7.08 -16.33 -6.56
N LYS A 216 -7.45 -15.54 -5.55
CA LYS A 216 -7.36 -15.91 -4.12
C LYS A 216 -8.15 -17.17 -3.74
N ASP A 217 -9.06 -17.64 -4.59
CA ASP A 217 -9.90 -18.81 -4.34
C ASP A 217 -9.40 -20.06 -5.10
N LEU A 218 -8.26 -19.96 -5.79
CA LEU A 218 -7.61 -21.04 -6.55
C LEU A 218 -6.27 -21.42 -5.91
N THR A 219 -5.94 -22.70 -5.87
CA THR A 219 -4.66 -23.19 -5.30
C THR A 219 -3.50 -22.94 -6.25
N PHE A 220 -2.27 -22.98 -5.74
CA PHE A 220 -1.07 -22.85 -6.56
C PHE A 220 -1.02 -23.88 -7.68
N ASP A 221 -1.38 -25.13 -7.39
CA ASP A 221 -1.41 -26.20 -8.40
C ASP A 221 -2.42 -25.91 -9.51
N GLN A 222 -3.52 -25.21 -9.20
CA GLN A 222 -4.48 -24.74 -10.20
C GLN A 222 -3.97 -23.52 -11.00
N LEU A 223 -3.02 -22.77 -10.45
CA LEU A 223 -2.52 -21.49 -10.98
C LEU A 223 -1.10 -21.54 -11.57
N GLN A 224 -0.41 -22.69 -11.51
CA GLN A 224 1.06 -22.82 -11.61
C GLN A 224 1.83 -21.71 -12.36
N LEU A 225 2.62 -20.94 -11.60
CA LEU A 225 4.10 -20.92 -11.64
C LEU A 225 4.69 -19.96 -10.57
N LEU A 226 5.88 -20.29 -10.02
CA LEU A 226 7.00 -19.36 -9.78
C LEU A 226 8.34 -20.08 -9.42
N LYS A 227 9.28 -20.10 -10.38
CA LYS A 227 10.74 -20.32 -10.17
C LYS A 227 11.58 -19.14 -10.68
N ILE A 228 11.06 -17.90 -10.61
CA ILE A 228 11.68 -16.72 -11.25
C ILE A 228 13.10 -16.43 -10.74
N PHE A 229 13.33 -16.48 -9.42
CA PHE A 229 14.65 -16.20 -8.84
C PHE A 229 15.76 -17.07 -9.43
N GLN A 230 15.46 -18.34 -9.75
CA GLN A 230 16.39 -19.28 -10.38
C GLN A 230 16.43 -19.14 -11.90
N ALA A 231 15.36 -18.66 -12.52
CA ALA A 231 15.21 -18.62 -13.97
C ALA A 231 15.80 -17.37 -14.63
N MET A 232 16.09 -16.32 -13.85
CA MET A 232 16.53 -15.01 -14.33
C MET A 232 18.01 -14.72 -14.00
N PRO A 233 18.79 -14.13 -14.94
CA PRO A 233 20.17 -13.72 -14.69
C PRO A 233 20.30 -12.77 -13.48
N GLU A 234 21.30 -12.94 -12.62
CA GLU A 234 21.47 -12.18 -11.36
C GLU A 234 21.60 -10.66 -11.56
N ASN A 235 22.12 -10.22 -12.70
CA ASN A 235 22.29 -8.80 -13.04
C ASN A 235 20.96 -8.07 -13.31
N VAL A 236 19.87 -8.79 -13.62
CA VAL A 236 18.55 -8.21 -13.87
C VAL A 236 17.85 -7.93 -12.54
N GLY A 237 17.45 -6.68 -12.29
CA GLY A 237 16.70 -6.32 -11.10
C GLY A 237 15.22 -6.73 -11.18
N PHE A 238 14.56 -6.84 -10.04
CA PHE A 238 13.11 -7.06 -9.96
C PHE A 238 12.40 -5.84 -9.40
N ASN A 239 11.35 -5.40 -10.09
CA ASN A 239 10.29 -4.58 -9.50
C ASN A 239 9.11 -5.52 -9.20
N ILE A 240 8.82 -5.73 -7.93
CA ILE A 240 7.77 -6.64 -7.49
C ILE A 240 6.56 -5.79 -7.10
N GLU A 241 5.54 -5.74 -7.96
CA GLU A 241 4.28 -5.08 -7.65
C GLU A 241 3.46 -5.98 -6.70
N LEU A 242 3.11 -5.46 -5.52
CA LEU A 242 2.24 -6.11 -4.56
C LEU A 242 0.80 -5.73 -4.89
N LYS A 243 0.12 -6.60 -5.63
CA LYS A 243 -1.25 -6.37 -6.09
C LYS A 243 -2.20 -6.46 -4.90
N TRP A 244 -3.01 -5.43 -4.68
CA TRP A 244 -3.99 -5.36 -3.61
C TRP A 244 -5.32 -4.80 -4.10
N ILE A 245 -6.44 -5.23 -3.51
CA ILE A 245 -7.77 -4.79 -3.93
C ILE A 245 -7.96 -3.30 -3.62
N SER A 246 -8.57 -2.58 -4.54
CA SER A 246 -8.86 -1.16 -4.37
C SER A 246 -10.35 -0.88 -4.51
N GLN A 247 -10.87 0.04 -3.70
CA GLN A 247 -12.23 0.55 -3.86
C GLN A 247 -12.22 1.80 -4.74
N MET A 248 -13.15 1.87 -5.68
CA MET A 248 -13.37 3.02 -6.54
C MET A 248 -14.33 4.01 -5.86
N LYS A 249 -14.29 5.28 -6.26
CA LYS A 249 -15.11 6.36 -5.68
C LYS A 249 -16.63 6.14 -5.81
N ASN A 250 -17.06 5.36 -6.80
CA ASN A 250 -18.44 4.93 -6.97
C ASN A 250 -18.87 3.80 -6.01
N GLY A 251 -17.98 3.34 -5.13
CA GLY A 251 -18.20 2.27 -4.15
C GLY A 251 -17.92 0.85 -4.65
N SER A 252 -17.70 0.67 -5.96
CA SER A 252 -17.33 -0.64 -6.54
C SER A 252 -15.91 -1.04 -6.13
N TRP A 253 -15.67 -2.35 -6.03
CA TRP A 253 -14.36 -2.91 -5.73
C TRP A 253 -13.72 -3.48 -7.00
N GLU A 254 -12.40 -3.33 -7.14
CA GLU A 254 -11.63 -3.98 -8.20
C GLU A 254 -11.90 -5.50 -8.19
N GLY A 255 -12.15 -6.08 -9.37
CA GLY A 255 -12.49 -7.50 -9.51
C GLY A 255 -13.78 -7.94 -8.81
N ASN A 256 -14.66 -7.00 -8.42
CA ASN A 256 -15.86 -7.25 -7.61
C ASN A 256 -15.56 -7.96 -6.26
N LEU A 257 -14.36 -7.76 -5.71
CA LEU A 257 -13.93 -8.37 -4.45
C LEU A 257 -14.17 -7.43 -3.27
N SER A 258 -15.16 -7.73 -2.43
CA SER A 258 -15.43 -6.98 -1.20
C SER A 258 -14.58 -7.42 0.00
N SER A 259 -13.80 -8.49 -0.14
CA SER A 259 -12.89 -8.99 0.88
C SER A 259 -11.68 -9.69 0.25
N TYR A 260 -10.59 -9.70 1.01
CA TYR A 260 -9.33 -10.27 0.58
C TYR A 260 -8.58 -10.95 1.71
N PHE A 261 -7.28 -11.19 1.53
CA PHE A 261 -6.42 -11.71 2.60
C PHE A 261 -6.29 -10.71 3.75
N ASN A 262 -5.81 -11.18 4.90
CA ASN A 262 -5.28 -10.30 5.93
C ASN A 262 -3.93 -9.70 5.44
N MET A 263 -3.76 -8.38 5.51
CA MET A 263 -2.56 -7.69 5.00
C MET A 263 -1.26 -8.16 5.70
N ASN A 264 -1.29 -8.43 7.02
CA ASN A 264 -0.11 -8.96 7.71
C ASN A 264 0.27 -10.32 7.17
N THR A 265 -0.68 -11.27 7.08
CA THR A 265 -0.42 -12.61 6.54
C THR A 265 0.08 -12.53 5.10
N PHE A 266 -0.57 -11.71 4.27
CA PHE A 266 -0.19 -11.50 2.87
C PHE A 266 1.27 -11.07 2.72
N LEU A 267 1.64 -10.01 3.44
CA LEU A 267 3.00 -9.46 3.38
C LEU A 267 4.02 -10.36 4.04
N ASP A 268 3.70 -11.01 5.16
CA ASP A 268 4.64 -11.90 5.86
C ASP A 268 5.11 -13.04 4.95
N ILE A 269 4.19 -13.63 4.17
CA ILE A 269 4.51 -14.70 3.21
C ILE A 269 5.42 -14.18 2.09
N ILE A 270 5.02 -13.09 1.44
CA ILE A 270 5.75 -12.57 0.27
C ILE A 270 7.12 -12.02 0.67
N LEU A 271 7.17 -11.19 1.72
CA LEU A 271 8.41 -10.60 2.20
C LEU A 271 9.38 -11.67 2.70
N SER A 272 8.90 -12.70 3.43
CA SER A 272 9.76 -13.82 3.85
C SER A 272 10.34 -14.56 2.64
N CYS A 273 9.52 -14.84 1.63
CA CYS A 273 9.98 -15.50 0.40
C CYS A 273 11.05 -14.68 -0.32
N VAL A 274 10.82 -13.37 -0.50
CA VAL A 274 11.73 -12.46 -1.20
C VAL A 274 13.02 -12.22 -0.42
N LEU A 275 12.95 -12.08 0.90
CA LEU A 275 14.14 -11.88 1.73
C LEU A 275 15.03 -13.13 1.78
N GLN A 276 14.44 -14.33 1.77
CA GLN A 276 15.17 -15.60 1.74
C GLN A 276 15.74 -15.91 0.35
N LYS A 277 15.01 -15.63 -0.73
CA LYS A 277 15.40 -16.01 -2.11
C LYS A 277 16.08 -14.90 -2.91
N GLY A 278 16.02 -13.66 -2.45
CA GLY A 278 16.51 -12.49 -3.18
C GLY A 278 18.03 -12.42 -3.32
N ALA A 279 18.79 -13.07 -2.43
CA ALA A 279 20.25 -13.02 -2.38
C ALA A 279 20.78 -11.57 -2.49
N ASP A 280 21.70 -11.32 -3.45
CA ASP A 280 22.29 -10.01 -3.76
C ASP A 280 21.59 -9.29 -4.92
N ARG A 281 20.45 -9.81 -5.41
CA ARG A 281 19.70 -9.21 -6.50
C ARG A 281 19.17 -7.83 -6.10
N ARG A 282 19.20 -6.91 -7.06
CA ARG A 282 18.55 -5.61 -6.92
C ARG A 282 17.04 -5.79 -6.96
N ILE A 283 16.36 -5.57 -5.85
CA ILE A 283 14.90 -5.71 -5.73
C ILE A 283 14.31 -4.40 -5.22
N VAL A 284 13.19 -4.03 -5.82
CA VAL A 284 12.34 -2.92 -5.41
C VAL A 284 10.91 -3.46 -5.32
N PHE A 285 10.17 -3.11 -4.28
CA PHE A 285 8.74 -3.35 -4.23
C PHE A 285 7.99 -2.16 -4.80
N SER A 286 6.78 -2.38 -5.29
CA SER A 286 5.82 -1.31 -5.61
C SER A 286 4.39 -1.72 -5.25
N SER A 287 3.49 -0.75 -5.03
CA SER A 287 2.05 -1.01 -4.88
C SER A 287 1.22 0.25 -5.12
N PHE A 288 0.00 0.09 -5.61
CA PHE A 288 -1.02 1.15 -5.67
C PHE A 288 -1.72 1.37 -4.31
N ASP A 289 -1.57 0.42 -3.39
CA ASP A 289 -2.21 0.49 -2.08
C ASP A 289 -1.27 1.19 -1.08
N PRO A 290 -1.70 2.33 -0.50
CA PRO A 290 -0.89 3.10 0.44
C PRO A 290 -0.61 2.34 1.74
N ASP A 291 -1.56 1.54 2.24
CA ASP A 291 -1.39 0.76 3.47
C ASP A 291 -0.37 -0.37 3.26
N ILE A 292 -0.39 -1.06 2.12
CA ILE A 292 0.64 -2.01 1.72
C ILE A 292 2.02 -1.34 1.68
N CYS A 293 2.11 -0.12 1.12
CA CYS A 293 3.38 0.60 1.07
C CYS A 293 3.92 0.91 2.47
N THR A 294 3.06 1.43 3.34
CA THR A 294 3.36 1.71 4.75
C THR A 294 3.78 0.43 5.49
N MET A 295 3.08 -0.68 5.28
CA MET A 295 3.40 -1.95 5.93
C MET A 295 4.73 -2.53 5.47
N VAL A 296 5.02 -2.53 4.17
CA VAL A 296 6.33 -2.99 3.65
C VAL A 296 7.46 -2.17 4.24
N ARG A 297 7.27 -0.84 4.33
CA ARG A 297 8.26 0.08 4.90
C ARG A 297 8.58 -0.21 6.36
N ASN A 298 7.58 -0.66 7.13
CA ASN A 298 7.69 -0.95 8.56
C ASN A 298 8.08 -2.41 8.87
N LYS A 299 7.76 -3.36 7.98
CA LYS A 299 8.04 -4.80 8.18
C LYS A 299 9.47 -5.22 7.83
N GLN A 300 10.16 -4.47 6.96
CA GLN A 300 11.52 -4.80 6.54
C GLN A 300 12.35 -3.53 6.23
N ASN A 301 13.66 -3.68 6.26
CA ASN A 301 14.63 -2.61 6.05
C ASN A 301 15.62 -2.83 4.89
N LYS A 302 15.53 -3.95 4.17
CA LYS A 302 16.46 -4.33 3.10
C LYS A 302 16.12 -3.68 1.76
N TYR A 303 14.89 -3.81 1.29
CA TYR A 303 14.49 -3.36 -0.06
C TYR A 303 13.62 -2.11 0.01
N PRO A 304 13.74 -1.16 -0.92
CA PRO A 304 12.84 -0.02 -0.97
C PRO A 304 11.46 -0.41 -1.52
N ILE A 305 10.48 0.45 -1.24
CA ILE A 305 9.11 0.40 -1.75
C ILE A 305 8.83 1.70 -2.52
N LEU A 306 8.18 1.58 -3.67
CA LEU A 306 7.72 2.68 -4.51
C LEU A 306 6.20 2.75 -4.49
N PHE A 307 5.64 3.94 -4.31
CA PHE A 307 4.19 4.11 -4.33
C PHE A 307 3.71 4.40 -5.77
N LEU A 308 2.85 3.52 -6.29
CA LEU A 308 2.27 3.66 -7.62
C LEU A 308 1.06 4.59 -7.55
N THR A 309 0.98 5.55 -8.45
CA THR A 309 -0.19 6.44 -8.53
C THR A 309 -0.62 6.67 -9.97
N GLN A 310 -1.94 6.61 -10.19
CA GLN A 310 -2.56 6.99 -11.46
C GLN A 310 -2.75 8.52 -11.59
N GLY A 311 -2.52 9.27 -10.51
CA GLY A 311 -2.79 10.71 -10.47
C GLY A 311 -4.23 11.03 -10.89
N ILE A 312 -4.40 12.17 -11.55
CA ILE A 312 -5.67 12.52 -12.21
C ILE A 312 -5.65 11.92 -13.61
N CYS A 313 -6.56 11.00 -13.89
CA CYS A 313 -6.60 10.26 -15.14
C CYS A 313 -8.05 10.08 -15.62
N GLU A 314 -8.31 10.35 -16.90
CA GLU A 314 -9.62 10.11 -17.52
C GLU A 314 -9.82 8.65 -17.93
N ARG A 315 -8.73 7.88 -18.04
CA ARG A 315 -8.75 6.48 -18.51
C ARG A 315 -9.19 5.49 -17.44
N TYR A 316 -8.85 5.77 -16.18
CA TYR A 316 -9.08 4.85 -15.06
C TYR A 316 -10.05 5.47 -14.06
N PRO A 317 -10.94 4.67 -13.44
CA PRO A 317 -11.83 5.18 -12.40
C PRO A 317 -11.06 5.81 -11.23
N GLU A 318 -11.63 6.86 -10.64
CA GLU A 318 -11.07 7.47 -9.43
C GLU A 318 -11.10 6.46 -8.26
N LEU A 319 -9.99 6.39 -7.54
CA LEU A 319 -9.85 5.59 -6.32
C LEU A 319 -10.54 6.30 -5.14
N MET A 320 -11.14 5.52 -4.25
CA MET A 320 -11.81 6.02 -3.05
C MET A 320 -10.82 6.63 -2.07
N ASP A 321 -9.66 5.99 -1.89
CA ASP A 321 -8.63 6.42 -0.95
C ASP A 321 -8.05 7.79 -1.35
N VAL A 322 -8.16 8.76 -0.45
CA VAL A 322 -7.71 10.14 -0.66
C VAL A 322 -6.22 10.22 -1.01
N ARG A 323 -5.40 9.31 -0.47
CA ARG A 323 -3.95 9.23 -0.70
C ARG A 323 -3.60 8.93 -2.15
N CYS A 324 -4.56 8.39 -2.91
CA CYS A 324 -4.38 7.97 -4.30
C CYS A 324 -5.00 8.93 -5.33
N GLN A 325 -5.79 9.92 -4.91
CA GLN A 325 -6.67 10.70 -5.81
C GLN A 325 -5.93 11.68 -6.72
N ASN A 326 -4.75 12.16 -6.32
CA ASN A 326 -3.92 12.99 -7.19
C ASN A 326 -2.43 12.85 -6.85
N THR A 327 -1.59 13.24 -7.79
CA THR A 327 -0.13 13.09 -7.68
C THR A 327 0.46 13.88 -6.51
N GLN A 328 -0.07 15.07 -6.22
CA GLN A 328 0.51 15.92 -5.19
C GLN A 328 0.23 15.39 -3.78
N ILE A 329 -0.98 14.87 -3.54
CA ILE A 329 -1.31 14.14 -2.32
C ILE A 329 -0.43 12.88 -2.19
N ALA A 330 -0.25 12.13 -3.28
CA ALA A 330 0.61 10.95 -3.28
C ALA A 330 2.07 11.28 -2.90
N ILE A 331 2.59 12.44 -3.35
CA ILE A 331 3.91 12.96 -2.93
C ILE A 331 3.91 13.25 -1.44
N SER A 332 2.94 14.00 -0.92
CA SER A 332 2.87 14.36 0.50
C SER A 332 2.83 13.12 1.40
N PHE A 333 2.03 12.12 1.03
CA PHE A 333 1.94 10.84 1.72
C PHE A 333 3.25 10.03 1.64
N ALA A 334 3.84 9.89 0.45
CA ALA A 334 5.10 9.16 0.31
C ALA A 334 6.22 9.78 1.17
N GLN A 335 6.25 11.11 1.26
CA GLN A 335 7.20 11.82 2.11
C GLN A 335 6.92 11.61 3.61
N SER A 336 5.66 11.65 4.05
CA SER A 336 5.31 11.43 5.47
C SER A 336 5.68 10.03 5.96
N GLU A 337 5.51 9.02 5.10
CA GLU A 337 5.78 7.61 5.40
C GLU A 337 7.22 7.15 5.09
N ASN A 338 8.09 8.06 4.63
CA ASN A 338 9.45 7.73 4.20
C ASN A 338 9.49 6.62 3.12
N ILE A 339 8.54 6.64 2.20
CA ILE A 339 8.52 5.82 0.98
C ILE A 339 9.55 6.41 0.00
N LEU A 340 10.26 5.54 -0.73
CA LEU A 340 11.46 5.96 -1.46
C LEU A 340 11.16 6.94 -2.60
N ASP A 341 10.19 6.60 -3.44
CA ASP A 341 9.79 7.40 -4.61
C ASP A 341 8.40 6.97 -5.10
N LEU A 342 7.90 7.68 -6.12
CA LEU A 342 6.65 7.40 -6.81
C LEU A 342 6.91 6.79 -8.19
N ILE A 343 5.98 5.95 -8.64
CA ILE A 343 5.84 5.59 -10.06
C ILE A 343 4.52 6.16 -10.55
N LEU A 344 4.59 7.03 -11.56
CA LEU A 344 3.41 7.61 -12.21
C LEU A 344 2.97 6.74 -13.38
N ILE A 345 1.69 6.39 -13.47
CA ILE A 345 1.13 5.91 -14.74
C ILE A 345 1.01 7.11 -15.68
N SER A 346 2.03 7.34 -16.51
CA SER A 346 1.97 8.39 -17.53
C SER A 346 1.42 7.83 -18.84
N ASN A 347 0.44 8.53 -19.43
CA ASN A 347 0.22 8.47 -20.88
C ASN A 347 1.47 9.02 -21.60
N PRO A 348 1.80 8.60 -22.83
CA PRO A 348 3.07 8.95 -23.52
C PRO A 348 3.38 10.45 -23.72
N LEU A 349 2.49 11.36 -23.32
CA LEU A 349 2.56 12.79 -23.64
C LEU A 349 3.20 13.67 -22.55
N TRP A 350 3.53 13.15 -21.36
CA TRP A 350 4.09 14.00 -20.29
C TRP A 350 5.62 14.08 -20.30
N ASN A 351 6.16 14.87 -21.23
CA ASN A 351 7.60 14.96 -21.51
C ASN A 351 8.40 15.97 -20.66
N ARG A 352 7.80 16.65 -19.69
CA ARG A 352 8.52 17.60 -18.83
C ARG A 352 7.84 17.66 -17.48
N ILE A 353 8.42 17.02 -16.46
CA ILE A 353 8.51 17.47 -15.06
C ILE A 353 9.30 16.38 -14.29
N HIS A 354 10.37 16.82 -13.61
CA HIS A 354 11.29 16.09 -12.72
C HIS A 354 12.18 14.95 -13.28
N ARG A 355 13.51 15.14 -13.15
CA ARG A 355 14.60 14.28 -13.62
C ARG A 355 14.91 13.07 -12.70
N ASN A 356 14.02 12.70 -11.78
CA ASN A 356 14.29 11.68 -10.76
C ASN A 356 13.30 10.50 -10.75
N LEU A 357 12.32 10.43 -11.64
CA LEU A 357 11.31 9.36 -11.62
C LEU A 357 11.79 8.07 -12.30
N PHE A 358 11.44 6.91 -11.72
CA PHE A 358 11.40 5.64 -12.45
C PHE A 358 10.38 5.79 -13.60
N ARG A 359 10.85 5.77 -14.85
CA ARG A 359 9.95 5.71 -16.02
C ARG A 359 9.59 4.25 -16.28
N SER A 360 8.44 3.82 -15.77
CA SER A 360 7.73 2.68 -16.36
C SER A 360 6.97 3.21 -17.57
N SER A 361 7.37 2.80 -18.78
CA SER A 361 6.59 3.10 -19.97
C SER A 361 5.53 2.00 -20.10
N PHE A 362 4.30 2.31 -19.74
CA PHE A 362 3.15 1.46 -20.02
C PHE A 362 2.86 1.57 -21.52
N PHE A 363 3.27 0.57 -22.31
CA PHE A 363 2.96 0.48 -23.74
C PHE A 363 1.68 -0.31 -23.98
#